data_AF-A0A1W9R4M2-F1
#
_entry.id   AF-A0A1W9R4M2-F1
#
_cell.length_a   1.000
_cell.length_b   1.000
_cell.length_c   1.000
_cell.angle_alpha   90.00
_cell.angle_beta   90.00
_cell.angle_gamma   90.00
#
_symmetry.space_group_name_H-M   'P 1'
#
loop_
_entity.id
_entity.type
_entity.pdbx_description
1 polymer ?
#
loop_
_entity_poly.entity_id
_entity_poly.type
_entity_poly.pdbx_seq_one_letter_code
_entity_poly.pdbx_strand_id
1 'polypeptide(L)'
;MYYNVLNYPGSTAERVNQFRIVNRYIGADIILTNEMISENGAIALLEQGLNVFGTIKYKKAIFTDGPDTDNMLYFNSDKIGLYSQDTIQTALRMINEYVLYYRSADIETTHDTIFFYMYSAHLKASSGTTNKLKR
;
A
#
# COMPACT_ATOMS: atom_id res chain seq x y z
N MET A 1 -0.76 5.64 -6.79
CA MET A 1 -1.94 4.81 -7.09
C MET A 1 -2.57 4.37 -5.77
N TYR A 2 -3.90 4.41 -5.67
CA TYR A 2 -4.65 3.92 -4.52
C TYR A 2 -5.64 2.87 -5.04
N TYR A 3 -5.51 1.60 -4.62
CA TYR A 3 -6.14 0.46 -5.31
C TYR A 3 -6.66 -0.58 -4.32
N ASN A 4 -7.97 -0.77 -4.24
CA ASN A 4 -8.56 -1.88 -3.47
C ASN A 4 -8.32 -3.20 -4.22
N VAL A 5 -7.60 -4.15 -3.59
CA VAL A 5 -7.18 -5.41 -4.22
C VAL A 5 -8.22 -6.54 -4.08
N LEU A 6 -9.39 -6.23 -3.51
CA LEU A 6 -10.54 -7.13 -3.35
C LEU A 6 -10.18 -8.39 -2.57
N ASN A 7 -10.07 -8.26 -1.25
CA ASN A 7 -9.72 -9.31 -0.29
C ASN A 7 -8.55 -10.21 -0.77
N TYR A 8 -7.45 -9.61 -1.23
CA TYR A 8 -6.33 -10.36 -1.81
C TYR A 8 -5.46 -11.02 -0.74
N PRO A 9 -5.07 -12.31 -0.89
CA PRO A 9 -5.25 -13.16 -2.08
C PRO A 9 -6.61 -13.85 -2.20
N GLY A 10 -7.35 -13.97 -1.10
CA GLY A 10 -8.70 -14.54 -1.08
C GLY A 10 -8.80 -15.88 -1.82
N SER A 11 -9.94 -16.13 -2.46
CA SER A 11 -10.17 -17.33 -3.30
C SER A 11 -9.62 -17.22 -4.72
N THR A 12 -8.93 -16.13 -5.05
CA THR A 12 -8.70 -15.66 -6.43
C THR A 12 -7.36 -14.94 -6.53
N ALA A 13 -6.32 -15.64 -6.06
CA ALA A 13 -4.96 -15.13 -5.95
C ALA A 13 -4.32 -14.81 -7.31
N GLU A 14 -4.80 -15.43 -8.39
CA GLU A 14 -4.36 -15.21 -9.76
C GLU A 14 -4.64 -13.78 -10.26
N ARG A 15 -5.52 -13.02 -9.59
CA ARG A 15 -5.78 -11.59 -9.89
C ARG A 15 -4.55 -10.69 -9.81
N VAL A 16 -3.48 -11.16 -9.17
CA VAL A 16 -2.17 -10.48 -9.19
C VAL A 16 -1.67 -10.23 -10.62
N ASN A 17 -2.05 -11.08 -11.58
CA ASN A 17 -1.72 -10.91 -12.99
C ASN A 17 -2.38 -9.68 -13.62
N GLN A 18 -3.66 -9.42 -13.29
CA GLN A 18 -4.41 -8.25 -13.75
C GLN A 18 -3.90 -6.99 -13.06
N PHE A 19 -3.65 -7.05 -11.75
CA PHE A 19 -3.03 -5.93 -11.01
C PHE A 19 -1.69 -5.52 -11.65
N ARG A 20 -0.86 -6.49 -12.05
CA ARG A 20 0.39 -6.24 -12.76
C ARG A 20 0.21 -5.52 -14.09
N ILE A 21 -0.79 -5.91 -14.89
CA ILE A 21 -1.08 -5.24 -16.17
C ILE A 21 -1.42 -3.77 -15.91
N VAL A 22 -2.29 -3.50 -14.93
CA VAL A 22 -2.67 -2.14 -14.53
C VAL A 22 -1.44 -1.35 -14.07
N ASN A 23 -0.64 -1.88 -13.13
CA ASN A 23 0.52 -1.16 -12.63
C ASN A 23 1.59 -0.92 -13.70
N ARG A 24 1.79 -1.86 -14.63
CA ARG A 24 2.73 -1.68 -15.75
C ARG A 24 2.31 -0.55 -16.68
N TYR A 25 1.02 -0.40 -16.93
CA TYR A 25 0.50 0.70 -17.73
C TYR A 25 0.65 2.05 -17.02
N ILE A 26 0.35 2.10 -15.72
CA ILE A 26 0.40 3.34 -14.92
C ILE A 26 1.84 3.74 -14.57
N GLY A 27 2.71 2.78 -14.25
CA GLY A 27 4.07 3.02 -13.78
C GLY A 27 4.14 3.73 -12.42
N ALA A 28 3.24 3.40 -11.48
CA ALA A 28 3.12 4.12 -10.22
C ALA A 28 4.34 3.92 -9.30
N ASP A 29 4.89 5.01 -8.75
CA ASP A 29 6.01 4.95 -7.81
C ASP A 29 5.59 4.79 -6.34
N ILE A 30 4.36 5.16 -5.99
CA ILE A 30 3.75 4.97 -4.66
C ILE A 30 2.40 4.30 -4.87
N ILE A 31 2.18 3.17 -4.20
CA ILE A 31 0.99 2.33 -4.35
C ILE A 31 0.46 2.00 -2.96
N LEU A 32 -0.75 2.47 -2.66
CA LEU A 32 -1.49 2.09 -1.48
C LEU A 32 -2.59 1.12 -1.89
N THR A 33 -2.73 0.02 -1.16
CA THR A 33 -3.81 -0.94 -1.37
C THR A 33 -4.69 -1.06 -0.13
N ASN A 34 -5.95 -1.43 -0.34
CA ASN A 34 -6.86 -1.87 0.71
C ASN A 34 -7.33 -3.29 0.42
N GLU A 35 -7.95 -3.91 1.43
CA GLU A 35 -8.41 -5.29 1.38
C GLU A 35 -7.29 -6.30 1.15
N MET A 36 -6.12 -6.04 1.74
CA MET A 36 -5.09 -7.05 1.90
C MET A 36 -5.47 -7.92 3.10
N ILE A 37 -5.50 -9.24 2.96
CA ILE A 37 -5.98 -10.13 4.04
C ILE A 37 -4.85 -10.84 4.80
N SER A 38 -3.61 -10.70 4.36
CA SER A 38 -2.46 -11.35 5.00
C SER A 38 -1.12 -10.78 4.53
N GLU A 39 -0.08 -10.96 5.36
CA GLU A 39 1.30 -10.66 4.95
C GLU A 39 1.75 -11.53 3.75
N ASN A 40 1.36 -12.80 3.70
CA ASN A 40 1.68 -13.66 2.54
C ASN A 40 1.06 -13.12 1.25
N GLY A 41 -0.15 -12.56 1.33
CA GLY A 41 -0.75 -11.77 0.26
C GLY A 41 0.09 -10.57 -0.11
N ALA A 42 0.51 -9.80 0.89
CA ALA A 42 1.30 -8.61 0.66
C ALA A 42 2.63 -8.93 -0.05
N ILE A 43 3.28 -10.04 0.33
CA ILE A 43 4.49 -10.57 -0.29
C ILE A 43 4.20 -11.05 -1.72
N ALA A 44 3.15 -11.85 -1.92
CA ALA A 44 2.80 -12.36 -3.26
C ALA A 44 2.51 -11.22 -4.25
N LEU A 45 1.81 -10.17 -3.81
CA LEU A 45 1.53 -9.01 -4.67
C LEU A 45 2.79 -8.20 -4.99
N LEU A 46 3.74 -8.11 -4.04
CA LEU A 46 5.06 -7.52 -4.31
C LEU A 46 5.83 -8.35 -5.34
N GLU A 47 6.02 -9.64 -5.11
CA GLU A 47 6.91 -10.47 -5.90
C GLU A 47 6.33 -10.84 -7.27
N GLN A 48 5.03 -11.11 -7.34
CA GLN A 48 4.38 -11.58 -8.56
C GLN A 48 3.66 -10.45 -9.30
N GLY A 49 3.31 -9.36 -8.60
CA GLY A 49 2.62 -8.21 -9.17
C GLY A 49 3.55 -7.07 -9.57
N LEU A 50 4.56 -6.76 -8.75
CA LEU A 50 5.40 -5.56 -8.90
C LEU A 50 6.84 -5.88 -9.31
N ASN A 51 7.48 -6.82 -8.63
CA ASN A 51 8.88 -7.22 -8.82
C ASN A 51 9.01 -8.50 -9.65
N VAL A 52 8.42 -8.49 -10.83
CA VAL A 52 8.39 -9.64 -11.74
C VAL A 52 8.90 -9.27 -13.13
N PHE A 53 9.39 -10.27 -13.87
CA PHE A 53 9.93 -10.12 -15.24
C PHE A 53 11.04 -9.06 -15.32
N GLY A 54 12.02 -9.16 -14.42
CA GLY A 54 13.20 -8.28 -14.39
C GLY A 54 13.01 -6.96 -13.62
N THR A 55 11.80 -6.64 -13.18
CA THR A 55 11.61 -5.51 -12.24
C THR A 55 11.97 -5.96 -10.82
N ILE A 56 12.78 -5.19 -10.11
CA ILE A 56 13.20 -5.48 -8.72
C ILE A 56 13.14 -4.26 -7.78
N LYS A 57 12.60 -3.15 -8.27
CA LYS A 57 12.73 -1.83 -7.62
C LYS A 57 11.70 -1.55 -6.53
N TYR A 58 10.59 -2.30 -6.48
CA TYR A 58 9.55 -2.05 -5.49
C TYR A 58 9.93 -2.64 -4.13
N LYS A 59 9.55 -1.94 -3.06
CA LYS A 59 9.57 -2.42 -1.68
C LYS A 59 8.19 -2.26 -1.07
N LYS A 60 7.95 -2.95 0.05
CA LYS A 60 6.73 -2.83 0.84
C LYS A 60 7.04 -2.29 2.24
N ALA A 61 6.07 -1.63 2.87
CA ALA A 61 6.13 -1.33 4.30
C ALA A 61 6.02 -2.63 5.14
N ILE A 62 6.11 -2.52 6.46
CA ILE A 62 5.77 -3.64 7.35
C ILE A 62 4.25 -3.81 7.31
N PHE A 63 3.79 -5.06 7.12
CA PHE A 63 2.37 -5.37 7.14
C PHE A 63 1.82 -5.27 8.57
N THR A 64 0.64 -4.71 8.74
CA THR A 64 -0.05 -4.59 10.02
C THR A 64 -1.37 -5.33 9.92
N ASP A 65 -1.57 -6.33 10.78
CA ASP A 65 -2.77 -7.17 10.82
C ASP A 65 -3.80 -6.57 11.79
N GLY A 66 -4.89 -6.07 11.23
CA GLY A 66 -5.97 -5.40 11.95
C GLY A 66 -7.16 -6.31 12.23
N PRO A 67 -8.27 -5.75 12.74
CA PRO A 67 -9.46 -6.52 13.08
C PRO A 67 -10.33 -6.98 11.89
N ASP A 68 -10.04 -6.53 10.67
CA ASP A 68 -10.73 -6.88 9.42
C ASP A 68 -9.65 -6.87 8.31
N THR A 69 -9.98 -6.51 7.07
CA THR A 69 -8.97 -6.41 6.02
C THR A 69 -8.13 -5.13 6.09
N ASP A 70 -6.87 -5.28 5.68
CA ASP A 70 -5.81 -4.32 5.95
C ASP A 70 -5.40 -3.52 4.73
N ASN A 71 -4.56 -2.52 5.00
CA ASN A 71 -3.91 -1.73 3.98
C ASN A 71 -2.46 -2.18 3.76
N MET A 72 -1.91 -1.84 2.61
CA MET A 72 -0.51 -2.09 2.32
C MET A 72 0.09 -0.95 1.49
N LEU A 73 1.29 -0.52 1.86
CA LEU A 73 2.10 0.38 1.04
C LEU A 73 3.15 -0.41 0.26
N TYR A 74 3.24 -0.11 -1.04
CA TYR A 74 4.36 -0.43 -1.89
C TYR A 74 4.94 0.83 -2.51
N PHE A 75 6.24 0.87 -2.73
CA PHE A 75 6.91 2.04 -3.30
C PHE A 75 8.12 1.64 -4.14
N ASN A 76 8.41 2.42 -5.19
CA ASN A 76 9.61 2.30 -5.99
C ASN A 76 10.81 2.84 -5.20
N SER A 77 11.63 1.92 -4.69
CA SER A 77 12.75 2.23 -3.81
C SER A 77 13.93 2.93 -4.50
N ASP A 78 13.94 2.99 -5.83
CA ASP A 78 14.90 3.80 -6.58
C ASP A 78 14.62 5.30 -6.40
N LYS A 79 13.36 5.67 -6.12
CA LYS A 79 12.90 7.07 -6.07
C LYS A 79 12.36 7.48 -4.70
N ILE A 80 11.83 6.55 -3.92
CA ILE A 80 11.09 6.83 -2.70
C ILE A 80 11.71 6.04 -1.54
N GLY A 81 11.88 6.71 -0.40
CA GLY A 81 12.23 6.08 0.86
C GLY A 81 11.04 6.10 1.84
N LEU A 82 10.97 5.09 2.69
CA LEU A 82 10.07 5.07 3.84
C LEU A 82 10.83 5.64 5.05
N TYR A 83 10.35 6.76 5.60
CA TYR A 83 10.92 7.40 6.79
C TYR A 83 10.35 6.79 8.06
N SER A 84 9.02 6.73 8.16
CA SER A 84 8.32 6.10 9.28
C SER A 84 6.98 5.52 8.83
N GLN A 85 6.46 4.61 9.63
CA GLN A 85 5.10 4.12 9.52
C GLN A 85 4.45 4.08 10.90
N ASP A 86 3.16 4.37 10.94
CA ASP A 86 2.36 4.27 12.15
C ASP A 86 0.95 3.77 11.81
N THR A 87 0.19 3.41 12.83
CA THR A 87 -1.16 2.88 12.70
C THR A 87 -2.11 3.56 13.67
N ILE A 88 -3.13 4.20 13.13
CA ILE A 88 -4.24 4.76 13.90
C ILE A 88 -5.27 3.64 14.08
N GLN A 89 -5.36 3.12 15.30
CA GLN A 89 -6.30 2.08 15.64
C GLN A 89 -7.74 2.62 15.68
N THR A 90 -8.65 1.92 15.02
CA THR A 90 -10.10 2.18 15.12
C THR A 90 -10.83 0.89 15.49
N ALA A 91 -12.13 0.99 15.77
CA ALA A 91 -12.94 -0.17 16.15
C ALA A 91 -13.15 -1.19 15.02
N LEU A 92 -13.03 -0.77 13.74
CA LEU A 92 -13.37 -1.62 12.60
C LEU A 92 -12.20 -1.92 11.69
N ARG A 93 -11.38 -0.92 11.35
CA ARG A 93 -10.21 -1.07 10.47
C ARG A 93 -9.11 -0.12 10.89
N MET A 94 -7.88 -0.61 10.85
CA MET A 94 -6.73 0.25 11.06
C MET A 94 -6.57 1.24 9.90
N ILE A 95 -6.19 2.47 10.23
CA ILE A 95 -5.73 3.46 9.25
C ILE A 95 -4.21 3.48 9.35
N ASN A 96 -3.51 3.32 8.23
CA ASN A 96 -2.05 3.36 8.22
C ASN A 96 -1.56 4.76 7.82
N GLU A 97 -0.61 5.28 8.57
CA GLU A 97 0.20 6.43 8.19
C GLU A 97 1.54 5.92 7.65
N TYR A 98 1.96 6.47 6.53
CA TYR A 98 3.29 6.29 5.99
C TYR A 98 3.91 7.65 5.68
N VAL A 99 5.02 7.95 6.35
CA VAL A 99 5.83 9.13 6.03
C VAL A 99 6.91 8.69 5.06
N LEU A 100 6.84 9.20 3.85
CA LEU A 100 7.77 8.90 2.75
C LEU A 100 8.64 10.11 2.45
N TYR A 101 9.76 9.90 1.78
CA TYR A 101 10.58 10.98 1.25
C TYR A 101 11.07 10.69 -0.17
N TYR A 102 11.30 11.73 -0.95
CA TYR A 102 11.90 11.63 -2.26
C TYR A 102 13.41 11.38 -2.14
N ARG A 103 13.94 10.37 -2.84
CA ARG A 103 15.38 10.07 -2.89
C ARG A 103 16.01 10.91 -4.00
N SER A 104 16.20 12.20 -3.75
CA SER A 104 16.94 13.05 -4.69
C SER A 104 18.39 12.57 -4.78
N ALA A 105 19.01 12.80 -5.94
CA ALA A 105 20.39 12.36 -6.19
C ALA A 105 21.43 13.06 -5.29
N ASP A 106 21.06 14.21 -4.72
CA ASP A 106 21.87 15.10 -3.89
C ASP A 106 21.46 15.10 -2.41
N ILE A 107 20.61 14.17 -1.98
CA ILE A 107 20.10 14.14 -0.59
C ILE A 107 21.23 13.99 0.44
N GLU A 108 22.31 13.27 0.11
CA GLU A 108 23.46 13.06 0.99
C GLU A 108 24.30 14.34 1.22
N THR A 109 24.17 15.34 0.34
CA THR A 109 24.92 16.61 0.46
C THR A 109 24.03 17.74 0.93
N THR A 110 22.82 17.84 0.37
CA THR A 110 21.87 18.91 0.69
C THR A 110 21.13 18.65 2.00
N HIS A 111 20.93 17.38 2.38
CA HIS A 111 20.09 16.96 3.50
C HIS A 111 18.66 17.52 3.44
N ASP A 112 18.20 17.91 2.25
CA ASP A 112 16.87 18.47 2.01
C ASP A 112 16.11 17.57 1.04
N THR A 113 14.82 17.35 1.34
CA THR A 113 13.95 16.54 0.49
C THR A 113 12.47 16.81 0.78
N ILE A 114 11.63 16.40 -0.17
CA ILE A 114 10.18 16.43 -0.04
C ILE A 114 9.72 15.23 0.76
N PHE A 115 8.97 15.49 1.84
CA PHE A 115 8.25 14.48 2.59
C PHE A 115 6.80 14.36 2.13
N PHE A 116 6.29 13.13 2.09
CA PHE A 116 4.89 12.81 1.78
C PHE A 116 4.26 12.11 2.98
N TYR A 117 3.20 12.68 3.52
CA TYR A 117 2.40 12.08 4.60
C TYR A 117 1.20 11.39 3.96
N MET A 118 1.26 10.06 3.90
CA MET A 118 0.29 9.25 3.18
C MET A 118 -0.56 8.47 4.18
N TYR A 119 -1.88 8.68 4.13
CA TYR A 119 -2.83 7.94 4.95
C TYR A 119 -3.63 6.96 4.09
N SER A 120 -3.69 5.71 4.53
CA SER A 120 -4.52 4.66 3.90
C SER A 120 -5.66 4.29 4.83
N ALA A 121 -6.89 4.54 4.37
CA ALA A 121 -8.11 4.26 5.11
C ALA A 121 -9.10 3.47 4.23
N HIS A 122 -9.67 2.41 4.80
CA HIS A 122 -10.78 1.65 4.20
C HIS A 122 -12.01 1.73 5.10
N LEU A 123 -12.79 2.81 4.96
CA LEU A 123 -13.87 3.12 5.90
C LEU A 123 -15.04 2.13 5.82
N LYS A 124 -15.94 2.19 6.82
CA LYS A 124 -17.12 1.32 6.86
C LYS A 124 -17.95 1.43 5.58
N ALA A 125 -18.06 0.30 4.89
CA ALA A 125 -18.89 0.14 3.71
C ALA A 125 -20.39 0.12 4.06
N SER A 126 -21.23 0.15 3.01
CA SER A 126 -22.71 0.17 3.08
C SER A 126 -23.33 1.55 3.37
N SER A 127 -24.63 1.65 3.08
CA SER A 127 -25.47 2.84 3.25
C SER A 127 -26.28 2.80 4.55
N GLY A 128 -26.98 3.90 4.87
CA GLY A 128 -27.83 4.02 6.06
C GLY A 128 -27.12 4.65 7.27
N THR A 129 -27.92 5.22 8.17
CA THR A 129 -27.44 6.03 9.31
C THR A 129 -26.46 5.27 10.21
N THR A 130 -26.78 4.02 10.56
CA THR A 130 -25.92 3.18 11.40
C THR A 130 -24.53 2.92 10.80
N ASN A 131 -24.45 2.72 9.47
CA ASN A 131 -23.16 2.52 8.80
C ASN A 131 -22.39 3.83 8.68
N LYS A 132 -23.08 4.95 8.41
CA LYS A 132 -22.46 6.28 8.32
C LYS A 132 -21.79 6.70 9.64
N LEU A 133 -22.39 6.38 10.78
CA LEU A 133 -21.83 6.68 12.11
C LEU A 133 -20.56 5.89 12.46
N LYS A 134 -20.23 4.86 11.68
CA LYS A 134 -19.05 3.99 11.86
C LYS A 134 -17.97 4.24 10.81
N ARG A 135 -18.13 5.24 9.94
CA ARG A 135 -17.13 5.63 8.94
C ARG A 135 -16.02 6.43 9.57
#